data_AF-A0A2P7NUK3-F1
#
_entry.id   AF-A0A2P7NUK3-F1
#
_cell.length_a   1.000
_cell.length_b   1.000
_cell.length_c   1.000
_cell.angle_alpha   90.00
_cell.angle_beta   90.00
_cell.angle_gamma   90.00
#
_symmetry.space_group_name_H-M   'P 1'
#
loop_
_entity.id
_entity.type
_entity.pdbx_description
1 polymer ?
#
loop_
_entity_poly.entity_id
_entity_poly.type
_entity_poly.pdbx_seq_one_letter_code
_entity_poly.pdbx_strand_id
1 'polypeptide(L)'
;MRCAICSRQAKGFGWFNARLPRTNPRRYSDKWVFCSKRCLNSFSKIMKKTDVHMIDPSDLERQAMRSCLIPLGEYVASISMERSLADYSQEEVLTLIDVVVTAYQEHMINEHERIAEKESAFFEERIARQTQTASTGVPF
;
A
#
# COMPACT_ATOMS: atom_id res chain seq x y z
N MET A 1 -8.88 -13.08 -23.92
CA MET A 1 -8.46 -12.69 -22.54
C MET A 1 -7.22 -11.80 -22.62
N ARG A 2 -7.21 -10.64 -21.94
CA ARG A 2 -6.10 -9.67 -21.94
C ARG A 2 -5.30 -9.76 -20.63
N CYS A 3 -4.01 -9.44 -20.69
CA CYS A 3 -3.11 -9.39 -19.54
C CYS A 3 -3.60 -8.35 -18.54
N ALA A 4 -3.75 -8.71 -17.26
CA ALA A 4 -4.21 -7.80 -16.21
C ALA A 4 -3.25 -6.64 -15.91
N ILE A 5 -1.97 -6.75 -16.32
CA ILE A 5 -0.95 -5.72 -16.08
C ILE A 5 -0.72 -4.81 -17.30
N CYS A 6 -0.62 -5.39 -18.51
CA CYS A 6 -0.18 -4.65 -19.70
C CYS A 6 -1.16 -4.72 -20.87
N SER A 7 -2.34 -5.29 -20.68
CA SER A 7 -3.42 -5.41 -21.66
C SER A 7 -3.11 -6.17 -22.97
N ARG A 8 -1.88 -6.69 -23.15
CA ARG A 8 -1.50 -7.59 -24.27
C ARG A 8 -2.26 -8.92 -24.18
N GLN A 9 -2.34 -9.64 -25.30
CA GLN A 9 -2.92 -10.99 -25.32
C GLN A 9 -2.25 -11.91 -24.29
N ALA A 10 -3.07 -12.54 -23.44
CA ALA A 10 -2.58 -13.45 -22.42
C ALA A 10 -1.98 -14.72 -23.07
N LYS A 11 -0.93 -15.28 -22.45
CA LYS A 11 -0.19 -16.45 -22.96
C LYS A 11 -0.26 -17.63 -21.98
N GLY A 12 -1.37 -17.78 -21.26
CA GLY A 12 -1.60 -18.91 -20.35
C GLY A 12 -0.99 -18.77 -18.96
N PHE A 13 -0.39 -17.63 -18.60
CA PHE A 13 0.02 -17.38 -17.21
C PHE A 13 -1.20 -16.94 -16.39
N GLY A 14 -1.40 -17.52 -15.21
CA GLY A 14 -2.50 -17.18 -14.29
C GLY A 14 -2.03 -17.06 -12.85
N TRP A 15 -2.74 -16.29 -12.04
CA TRP A 15 -2.49 -16.18 -10.61
C TRP A 15 -3.50 -17.01 -9.81
N PHE A 16 -3.01 -17.69 -8.77
CA PHE A 16 -3.87 -18.41 -7.83
C PHE A 16 -3.57 -17.95 -6.40
N ASN A 17 -4.61 -17.92 -5.57
CA ASN A 17 -4.45 -17.62 -4.16
C ASN A 17 -3.98 -18.88 -3.41
N ALA A 18 -2.70 -18.92 -3.02
CA ALA A 18 -2.13 -20.09 -2.35
C ALA A 18 -2.76 -20.39 -0.98
N ARG A 19 -3.39 -19.40 -0.33
CA ARG A 19 -4.00 -19.56 1.00
C ARG A 19 -5.38 -20.21 0.98
N LEU A 20 -6.04 -20.18 -0.17
CA LEU A 20 -7.34 -20.81 -0.30
C LEU A 20 -7.17 -22.32 -0.54
N PRO A 21 -7.97 -23.16 0.13
CA PRO A 21 -7.96 -24.60 -0.12
C PRO A 21 -8.34 -24.87 -1.58
N ARG A 22 -7.84 -25.98 -2.12
CA ARG A 22 -8.05 -26.35 -3.55
C ARG A 22 -9.52 -26.40 -3.96
N THR A 23 -10.41 -26.67 -3.01
CA THR A 23 -11.87 -26.76 -3.18
C THR A 23 -12.56 -25.40 -3.32
N ASN A 24 -11.90 -24.30 -2.95
CA ASN A 24 -12.52 -22.98 -2.99
C ASN A 24 -12.51 -22.41 -4.42
N PRO A 25 -13.66 -22.09 -5.03
CA PRO A 25 -13.74 -21.53 -6.37
C PRO A 25 -12.96 -20.22 -6.54
N ARG A 26 -12.81 -19.44 -5.45
CA ARG A 26 -12.05 -18.17 -5.47
C ARG A 26 -10.54 -18.36 -5.52
N ARG A 27 -10.04 -19.61 -5.41
CA ARG A 27 -8.61 -19.91 -5.47
C ARG A 27 -8.02 -19.59 -6.83
N TYR A 28 -8.76 -19.90 -7.88
CA TYR A 28 -8.40 -19.61 -9.27
C TYR A 28 -9.33 -18.53 -9.76
N SER A 29 -8.78 -17.34 -10.02
CA SER A 29 -9.56 -16.27 -10.64
C SER A 29 -9.22 -16.24 -12.10
N ASP A 30 -10.17 -16.63 -12.94
CA ASP A 30 -10.02 -16.62 -14.39
C ASP A 30 -9.77 -15.21 -14.92
N LYS A 31 -10.08 -14.16 -14.13
CA LYS A 31 -9.82 -12.76 -14.46
C LYS A 31 -8.32 -12.42 -14.47
N TRP A 32 -7.50 -13.11 -13.67
CA TRP A 32 -6.09 -12.76 -13.48
C TRP A 32 -5.18 -13.59 -14.38
N VAL A 33 -5.15 -13.22 -15.66
CA VAL A 33 -4.27 -13.83 -16.67
C VAL A 33 -3.18 -12.86 -17.14
N PHE A 34 -2.04 -13.38 -17.61
CA PHE A 34 -0.86 -12.59 -17.95
C PHE A 34 -0.21 -13.03 -19.28
N CYS A 35 0.48 -12.09 -19.92
CA CYS A 35 1.19 -12.34 -21.18
C CYS A 35 2.60 -12.92 -20.99
N SER A 36 3.17 -12.86 -19.77
CA SER A 36 4.54 -13.29 -19.47
C SER A 36 4.75 -13.56 -17.98
N LYS A 37 5.79 -14.33 -17.64
CA LYS A 37 6.26 -14.54 -16.25
C LYS A 37 6.60 -13.22 -15.54
N ARG A 38 7.09 -12.22 -16.29
CA ARG A 38 7.38 -10.89 -15.74
C ARG A 38 6.12 -10.19 -15.22
N CYS A 39 5.04 -10.19 -16.00
CA CYS A 39 3.76 -9.61 -15.58
C CYS A 39 3.13 -10.37 -14.40
N LEU A 40 3.20 -11.70 -14.41
CA LEU A 40 2.76 -12.52 -13.28
C LEU A 40 3.53 -12.20 -11.99
N ASN A 41 4.86 -12.08 -12.09
CA ASN A 41 5.71 -11.78 -10.94
C ASN A 41 5.43 -10.38 -10.36
N SER A 42 5.22 -9.38 -11.23
CA SER A 42 4.82 -8.03 -10.80
C SER A 42 3.49 -8.05 -10.05
N PHE A 43 2.46 -8.72 -10.59
CA PHE A 43 1.16 -8.85 -9.95
C PHE A 43 1.24 -9.60 -8.62
N SER A 44 2.02 -10.68 -8.56
CA SER A 44 2.21 -11.48 -7.34
C SER A 44 2.85 -10.67 -6.20
N LYS A 45 3.74 -9.71 -6.52
CA LYS A 45 4.31 -8.80 -5.52
C LYS A 45 3.28 -7.81 -4.97
N ILE A 46 2.40 -7.29 -5.83
CA ILE A 46 1.31 -6.39 -5.41
C ILE A 46 0.36 -7.11 -4.48
N MET A 47 -0.07 -8.33 -4.84
CA MET A 47 -1.02 -9.12 -4.05
C MET A 47 -0.45 -9.58 -2.69
N LYS A 48 0.88 -9.68 -2.54
CA LYS A 48 1.52 -9.92 -1.24
C LYS A 48 1.52 -8.69 -0.34
N LYS A 49 1.53 -7.49 -0.93
CA LYS A 49 1.52 -6.22 -0.18
C LYS A 49 0.11 -5.81 0.27
N THR A 50 -0.92 -6.31 -0.39
CA THR A 50 -2.32 -6.01 -0.07
C THR A 50 -2.86 -6.82 1.12
N ASP A 51 -2.02 -7.55 1.84
CA ASP A 51 -2.42 -8.19 3.09
C ASP A 51 -2.66 -7.14 4.17
N VAL A 52 -3.94 -6.94 4.49
CA VAL A 52 -4.50 -5.94 5.41
C VAL A 52 -4.29 -6.31 6.89
N HIS A 53 -3.27 -7.10 7.22
CA HIS A 53 -3.00 -7.48 8.61
C HIS A 53 -1.58 -7.13 9.00
N MET A 54 -1.47 -6.24 10.01
CA MET A 54 -0.25 -5.80 10.67
C MET A 54 0.37 -6.93 11.52
N ILE A 55 0.63 -8.08 10.91
CA ILE A 55 1.36 -9.20 11.53
C ILE A 55 2.87 -9.06 11.28
N ASP A 56 3.27 -8.23 10.31
CA ASP A 56 4.63 -7.73 10.14
C ASP A 56 4.56 -6.29 9.60
N PRO A 57 4.86 -5.26 10.39
CA PRO A 57 4.71 -3.88 9.93
C PRO A 57 5.67 -3.61 8.78
N SER A 58 5.12 -3.11 7.68
CA SER A 58 5.87 -2.57 6.55
C SER A 58 6.71 -1.36 6.97
N ASP A 59 7.70 -1.00 6.16
CA ASP A 59 8.56 0.15 6.46
C ASP A 59 7.79 1.47 6.55
N LEU A 60 6.67 1.55 5.82
CA LEU A 60 5.72 2.65 5.86
C LEU A 60 5.02 2.71 7.23
N GLU A 61 4.47 1.59 7.68
CA GLU A 61 3.79 1.49 8.97
C GLU A 61 4.75 1.74 10.13
N ARG A 62 6.01 1.29 10.03
CA ARG A 62 7.05 1.62 11.03
C ARG A 62 7.36 3.12 11.10
N GLN A 63 7.30 3.84 9.99
CA GLN A 63 7.49 5.29 9.97
C GLN A 63 6.30 6.00 10.60
N ALA A 64 5.08 5.56 10.29
CA ALA A 64 3.87 6.05 10.93
C ALA A 64 3.87 5.80 12.45
N MET A 65 4.34 4.64 12.92
CA MET A 65 4.49 4.39 14.36
C MET A 65 5.46 5.38 15.02
N ARG A 66 6.55 5.75 14.34
CA ARG A 66 7.54 6.71 14.86
C ARG A 66 7.00 8.14 14.89
N SER A 67 6.17 8.53 13.91
CA SER A 67 5.57 9.88 13.90
C SER A 67 4.57 10.06 15.04
N CYS A 68 3.95 8.98 15.53
CA CYS A 68 3.03 9.03 16.68
C CYS A 68 3.71 9.40 18.00
N LEU A 69 5.03 9.24 18.13
CA LEU A 69 5.74 9.45 19.40
C LEU A 69 5.69 10.91 19.88
N ILE A 70 5.67 11.86 18.95
CA ILE A 70 5.60 13.30 19.26
C ILE A 70 4.24 13.67 19.88
N PRO A 71 3.09 13.47 19.20
CA PRO A 71 1.79 13.83 19.74
C PRO A 71 1.43 13.01 20.99
N LEU A 72 1.91 11.76 21.06
CA LEU A 72 1.83 10.95 22.28
C LEU A 72 2.52 11.65 23.46
N GLY A 73 3.75 12.11 23.26
CA GLY A 73 4.53 12.81 24.28
C GLY A 73 3.90 14.14 24.71
N GLU A 74 3.36 14.90 23.76
CA GLU A 74 2.64 16.15 24.03
C GLU A 74 1.40 15.92 24.89
N TYR A 75 0.62 14.88 24.57
CA TYR A 75 -0.57 14.55 25.37
C TYR A 75 -0.20 14.09 26.78
N VAL A 76 0.80 13.21 26.93
CA VAL A 76 1.28 12.77 28.25
C VAL A 76 1.83 13.94 29.07
N ALA A 77 2.54 14.88 28.43
CA ALA A 77 3.03 16.08 29.09
C ALA A 77 1.89 16.99 29.61
N SER A 78 0.72 16.98 28.96
CA SER A 78 -0.43 17.81 29.33
C SER A 78 -1.16 17.34 30.60
N ILE A 79 -1.13 16.04 30.93
CA ILE A 79 -1.86 15.44 32.06
C ILE A 79 -1.04 15.38 33.35
N SER A 80 0.29 15.47 33.23
CA SER A 80 1.33 15.37 34.27
C SER A 80 2.15 14.09 34.17
N MET A 81 3.47 14.25 33.99
CA MET A 81 4.45 13.16 33.87
C MET A 81 4.73 12.41 35.19
N GLU A 82 4.17 12.85 36.31
CA GLU A 82 4.41 12.24 37.63
C GLU A 82 3.54 11.00 37.90
N ARG A 83 2.49 10.78 37.10
CA ARG A 83 1.53 9.69 37.31
C ARG A 83 1.90 8.48 36.46
N SER A 84 1.79 7.29 37.03
CA SER A 84 1.99 6.05 36.28
C SER A 84 0.84 5.84 35.30
N LEU A 85 1.11 5.20 34.15
CA LEU A 85 0.06 4.79 33.20
C LEU A 85 -1.02 3.90 33.85
N ALA A 86 -0.69 3.21 34.95
CA ALA A 86 -1.64 2.40 35.69
C ALA A 86 -2.71 3.22 36.44
N ASP A 87 -2.43 4.50 36.72
CA ASP A 87 -3.31 5.39 37.48
C ASP A 87 -4.22 6.23 36.57
N TYR A 88 -4.14 6.02 35.26
CA TYR A 88 -4.92 6.76 34.28
C TYR A 88 -6.38 6.30 34.33
N SER A 89 -7.28 7.27 34.30
CA SER A 89 -8.71 7.02 34.11
C SER A 89 -8.98 6.44 32.73
N GLN A 90 -10.13 5.77 32.59
CA GLN A 90 -10.56 5.23 31.30
C GLN A 90 -10.64 6.31 30.22
N GLU A 91 -11.08 7.53 30.57
CA GLU A 91 -11.19 8.65 29.64
C GLU A 91 -9.82 9.10 29.12
N GLU A 92 -8.83 9.23 30.01
CA GLU A 92 -7.45 9.59 29.64
C GLU A 92 -6.82 8.53 28.72
N VAL A 93 -7.04 7.24 28.99
CA VAL A 93 -6.55 6.17 28.12
C VAL A 93 -7.22 6.18 26.74
N LEU A 94 -8.54 6.43 26.69
CA LEU A 94 -9.26 6.51 25.43
C LEU A 94 -8.75 7.68 24.57
N THR A 95 -8.53 8.84 25.18
CA THR A 95 -7.96 9.99 24.47
C THR A 95 -6.51 9.73 24.05
N LEU A 96 -5.70 9.06 24.87
CA LEU A 96 -4.34 8.64 24.48
C LEU A 96 -4.35 7.78 23.21
N ILE A 97 -5.25 6.80 23.15
CA ILE A 97 -5.43 5.92 21.98
C ILE A 97 -5.86 6.76 20.78
N ASP A 98 -6.82 7.67 20.95
CA ASP A 98 -7.33 8.53 19.89
C ASP A 98 -6.24 9.41 19.27
N VAL A 99 -5.41 10.04 20.11
CA VAL A 99 -4.26 10.85 19.68
C VAL A 99 -3.28 10.02 18.85
N VAL A 100 -2.96 8.80 19.29
CA VAL A 100 -2.03 7.90 18.58
C VAL A 100 -2.63 7.43 17.25
N VAL A 101 -3.87 6.98 17.25
CA VAL A 101 -4.53 6.47 16.04
C VAL A 101 -4.69 7.58 15.00
N THR A 102 -5.07 8.79 15.44
CA THR A 102 -5.19 9.96 14.57
C THR A 102 -3.85 10.31 13.94
N ALA A 103 -2.78 10.44 14.73
CA ALA A 103 -1.45 10.74 14.23
C ALA A 103 -0.92 9.67 13.27
N TYR A 104 -1.23 8.40 13.53
CA TYR A 104 -0.88 7.29 12.65
C TYR A 104 -1.59 7.41 11.31
N GLN A 105 -2.92 7.60 11.33
CA GLN A 105 -3.74 7.70 10.13
C GLN A 105 -3.36 8.91 9.28
N GLU A 106 -3.12 10.06 9.90
CA GLU A 106 -2.68 11.27 9.20
C GLU A 106 -1.33 11.07 8.50
N HIS A 107 -0.36 10.48 9.19
CA HIS A 107 0.93 10.16 8.57
C HIS A 107 0.78 9.20 7.39
N MET A 108 -0.06 8.18 7.55
CA MET A 108 -0.35 7.24 6.48
C MET A 108 -0.97 7.95 5.28
N ILE A 109 -2.00 8.78 5.47
CA ILE A 109 -2.65 9.52 4.38
C ILE A 109 -1.62 10.39 3.63
N ASN A 110 -0.85 11.20 4.36
CA ASN A 110 0.16 12.09 3.78
C ASN A 110 1.20 11.33 2.94
N GLU A 111 1.68 10.18 3.41
CA GLU A 111 2.66 9.40 2.67
C GLU A 111 2.05 8.66 1.48
N HIS A 112 0.78 8.23 1.56
CA HIS A 112 0.06 7.67 0.41
C HIS A 112 -0.15 8.72 -0.68
N GLU A 113 -0.53 9.94 -0.32
CA GLU A 113 -0.67 11.06 -1.26
C GLU A 113 0.67 11.35 -1.96
N ARG A 114 1.76 11.44 -1.19
CA ARG A 114 3.10 11.65 -1.74
C ARG A 114 3.56 10.54 -2.69
N ILE A 115 3.22 9.28 -2.39
CA ILE A 115 3.50 8.14 -3.28
C ILE A 115 2.65 8.26 -4.55
N ALA A 116 1.36 8.58 -4.44
CA ALA A 116 0.45 8.72 -5.58
C ALA A 116 0.87 9.85 -6.52
N GLU A 117 1.33 10.99 -6.00
CA GLU A 117 1.88 12.10 -6.79
C GLU A 117 3.12 11.68 -7.58
N LYS A 118 4.06 10.98 -6.94
CA LYS A 118 5.27 10.47 -7.58
C LYS A 118 4.96 9.44 -8.67
N GLU A 119 4.01 8.55 -8.40
CA GLU A 119 3.57 7.57 -9.39
C GLU A 119 2.93 8.28 -10.58
N SER A 120 2.06 9.26 -10.34
CA SER A 120 1.40 10.05 -11.39
C SER A 120 2.42 10.78 -12.28
N ALA A 121 3.37 11.49 -11.67
CA ALA A 121 4.44 12.18 -12.39
C ALA A 121 5.30 11.21 -13.24
N PHE A 122 5.63 10.04 -12.69
CA PHE A 122 6.37 9.01 -13.42
C PHE A 122 5.57 8.45 -14.60
N PHE A 123 4.26 8.26 -14.45
CA PHE A 123 3.39 7.81 -15.55
C PHE A 123 3.29 8.86 -16.64
N GLU A 124 3.11 10.13 -16.28
CA GLU A 124 3.08 11.25 -17.24
C GLU A 124 4.37 11.35 -18.05
N GLU A 125 5.53 11.26 -17.37
CA GLU A 125 6.83 11.29 -18.05
C GLU A 125 6.98 10.11 -19.03
N ARG A 126 6.52 8.91 -18.64
CA ARG A 126 6.54 7.74 -19.53
C ARG A 126 5.62 7.92 -20.74
N ILE A 127 4.43 8.47 -20.55
CA ILE A 127 3.48 8.75 -21.64
C ILE A 127 4.13 9.76 -22.60
N ALA A 128 4.69 10.86 -22.09
CA ALA A 128 5.35 11.88 -22.91
C ALA A 128 6.48 11.30 -23.77
N ARG A 129 7.35 10.47 -23.18
CA ARG A 129 8.43 9.78 -23.93
C ARG A 129 7.88 8.84 -25.01
N GLN A 130 6.82 8.10 -24.74
CA GLN A 130 6.20 7.21 -25.73
C GLN A 130 5.61 7.99 -26.91
N THR A 131 4.91 9.10 -26.65
CA THR A 131 4.34 9.96 -27.69
C THR A 131 5.42 10.56 -28.59
N GLN A 132 6.57 10.96 -28.03
CA GLN A 132 7.73 11.49 -28.79
C GLN A 132 8.40 10.42 -29.69
N THR A 133 8.47 9.17 -29.23
CA THR A 133 9.01 8.07 -30.06
C THR A 133 8.08 7.65 -31.20
N ALA A 134 6.77 7.86 -31.05
CA ALA A 134 5.79 7.56 -32.10
C ALA A 134 5.77 8.63 -33.21
N SER A 135 6.07 9.89 -32.88
CA SER A 135 6.09 11.01 -33.87
C SER A 135 7.36 11.07 -34.73
N THR A 136 8.43 10.35 -34.36
CA THR A 136 9.71 10.32 -35.11
C THR A 136 9.85 9.11 -36.04
N GLY A 137 8.76 8.38 -36.29
CA GLY A 137 8.70 7.32 -37.30
C GLY A 137 9.05 7.85 -38.69
N VAL A 138 10.17 7.39 -39.22
CA VAL A 138 10.77 7.78 -40.52
C VAL A 138 9.74 7.67 -41.65
N PRO A 139 9.56 8.71 -42.51
CA PRO A 139 8.73 8.59 -43.70
C PRO A 139 9.38 7.60 -44.68
N PHE A 140 8.60 6.64 -45.16
CA PHE A 140 8.98 5.73 -46.26
C PHE A 140 9.11 6.48 -47.58
#